data_AF-A0A960H6G7-F1
#
_entry.id   AF-A0A960H6G7-F1
#
_cell.length_a   1.000
_cell.length_b   1.000
_cell.length_c   1.000
_cell.angle_alpha   90.00
_cell.angle_beta   90.00
_cell.angle_gamma   90.00
#
_symmetry.space_group_name_H-M   'P 1'
#
loop_
_entity.id
_entity.type
_entity.pdbx_description
1 polymer ?
#
loop_
_entity_poly.entity_id
_entity_poly.type
_entity_poly.pdbx_seq_one_letter_code
_entity_poly.pdbx_strand_id
1 'polypeptide(L)'
;HPELGWQVDHRDWAALDTLGPVLPIAERILRETSGPGAPWTIVEATDDRYRDLTVARTILAALTARLSDEATNTSPTIAESAFGDFDEGANVLSGIDLSQSLDRDEYRKQLAKQQARLRRLSIEARNRGVSTVLAFEGWDAAGKGGVIRRVTAALEAGDFRVIPVAAPTEEERRYHYLWRFWRDLPPAGRFVIFDRTWYGRVLVERLEGFATPAEWQRAFDEINDFESQLVERGHYVAKFWLHISAEEQLARFKAREETPYKKHKITEEDYRNRERW
;
A
#
# COMPACT_ATOMS: atom_id res chain seq x y z
N HIS A 1 26.37 36.37 -31.16
CA HIS A 1 25.68 37.65 -30.88
C HIS A 1 25.99 38.07 -29.45
N PRO A 2 26.44 39.31 -29.20
CA PRO A 2 26.82 39.79 -27.85
C PRO A 2 25.65 39.93 -26.86
N GLU A 3 24.42 39.60 -27.29
CA GLU A 3 23.18 39.97 -26.59
C GLU A 3 22.58 38.81 -25.74
N LEU A 4 23.25 37.65 -25.72
CA LEU A 4 22.90 36.50 -24.87
C LEU A 4 23.88 36.27 -23.71
N GLY A 5 24.87 37.15 -23.54
CA GLY A 5 25.91 37.00 -22.51
C GLY A 5 25.41 37.04 -21.06
N TRP A 6 24.15 37.41 -20.83
CA TRP A 6 23.52 37.44 -19.51
C TRP A 6 22.70 36.17 -19.18
N GLN A 7 22.51 35.26 -20.15
CA GLN A 7 21.77 34.00 -19.96
C GLN A 7 22.64 32.81 -19.58
N VAL A 8 23.97 32.99 -19.50
CA VAL A 8 24.94 31.93 -19.19
C VAL A 8 25.75 32.35 -17.98
N ASP A 9 25.52 31.73 -16.82
CA ASP A 9 26.28 31.93 -15.59
C ASP A 9 27.65 31.23 -15.70
N HIS A 10 28.64 31.65 -14.91
CA HIS A 10 29.90 30.94 -14.69
C HIS A 10 29.68 29.44 -14.37
N ARG A 11 28.55 29.08 -13.75
CA ARG A 11 28.15 27.68 -13.48
C ARG A 11 27.89 26.86 -14.75
N ASP A 12 27.40 27.50 -15.82
CA ASP A 12 27.11 26.82 -17.09
C ASP A 12 28.39 26.48 -17.86
N TRP A 13 29.43 27.31 -17.71
CA TRP A 13 30.77 27.02 -18.25
C TRP A 13 31.48 25.91 -17.47
N ALA A 14 31.33 25.88 -16.14
CA ALA A 14 31.86 24.79 -15.31
C ALA A 14 31.17 23.43 -15.61
N ALA A 15 29.94 23.44 -16.13
CA ALA A 15 29.22 22.22 -16.52
C ALA A 15 29.86 21.51 -17.74
N LEU A 16 30.55 22.25 -18.61
CA LEU A 16 31.21 21.67 -19.79
C LEU A 16 32.35 20.71 -19.40
N ASP A 17 33.10 21.03 -18.34
CA ASP A 17 34.15 20.16 -17.80
C ASP A 17 33.58 18.91 -17.09
N THR A 18 32.29 18.91 -16.75
CA THR A 18 31.58 17.79 -16.12
C THR A 18 30.83 16.87 -17.09
N LEU A 19 30.81 17.18 -18.39
CA LEU A 19 30.11 16.38 -19.41
C LEU A 19 30.66 14.96 -19.53
N GLY A 20 32.00 14.80 -19.46
CA GLY A 20 32.66 13.49 -19.60
C GLY A 20 32.15 12.44 -18.59
N PRO A 21 32.14 12.74 -17.28
CA PRO A 21 31.57 11.85 -16.26
C PRO A 21 30.05 11.65 -16.31
N VAL A 22 29.28 12.60 -16.87
CA VAL A 22 27.80 12.54 -16.90
C VAL A 22 27.28 11.60 -18.00
N LEU A 23 27.98 11.50 -19.13
CA LEU A 23 27.52 10.70 -20.28
C LEU A 23 27.28 9.21 -19.95
N PRO A 24 28.19 8.47 -19.27
CA PRO A 24 27.92 7.09 -18.89
C PRO A 24 26.74 6.94 -17.93
N ILE A 25 26.48 7.94 -17.09
CA ILE A 25 25.34 7.95 -16.15
C ILE A 25 24.04 8.16 -16.93
N ALA A 26 24.01 9.11 -17.87
CA ALA A 26 22.86 9.36 -18.73
C ALA A 26 22.53 8.14 -19.59
N GLU A 27 23.53 7.52 -20.21
CA GLU A 27 23.34 6.29 -21.00
C GLU A 27 22.75 5.16 -20.14
N ARG A 28 23.26 5.00 -18.92
CA ARG A 28 22.74 4.01 -17.98
C ARG A 28 21.28 4.26 -17.63
N ILE A 29 20.90 5.50 -17.30
CA ILE A 29 19.50 5.88 -17.02
C ILE A 29 18.61 5.53 -18.20
N LEU A 30 18.98 5.98 -19.41
CA LEU A 30 18.20 5.73 -20.63
C LEU A 30 18.01 4.23 -20.88
N ARG A 31 19.07 3.44 -20.74
CA ARG A 31 19.03 1.99 -20.96
C ARG A 31 18.23 1.24 -19.90
N GLU A 32 18.43 1.56 -18.63
CA GLU A 32 17.84 0.81 -17.51
C GLU A 32 16.39 1.21 -17.20
N THR A 33 15.95 2.39 -17.65
CA THR A 33 14.59 2.90 -17.37
C THR A 33 13.69 3.09 -18.58
N SER A 34 14.16 2.74 -19.79
CA SER A 34 13.31 2.74 -21.00
C SER A 34 12.52 1.44 -21.10
N GLY A 35 11.30 1.42 -20.54
CA GLY A 35 10.43 0.25 -20.51
C GLY A 35 9.41 0.20 -21.67
N PRO A 36 8.84 -0.98 -22.01
CA PRO A 36 7.84 -1.13 -23.08
C PRO A 36 6.58 -0.24 -22.93
N GLY A 37 6.21 0.14 -21.71
CA GLY A 37 5.08 1.03 -21.43
C GLY A 37 5.45 2.51 -21.22
N ALA A 38 6.73 2.81 -21.05
CA ALA A 38 7.26 4.14 -20.74
C ALA A 38 8.69 4.28 -21.30
N PRO A 39 8.86 4.34 -22.65
CA PRO A 39 10.18 4.41 -23.26
C PRO A 39 10.76 5.83 -23.19
N TRP A 40 12.09 5.92 -23.19
CA TRP A 40 12.76 7.20 -23.46
C TRP A 40 12.74 7.52 -24.96
N THR A 41 12.41 8.77 -25.30
CA THR A 41 12.57 9.29 -26.68
C THR A 41 13.78 10.22 -26.71
N ILE A 42 14.80 9.85 -27.49
CA ILE A 42 15.97 10.69 -27.71
C ILE A 42 15.66 11.65 -28.87
N VAL A 43 15.78 12.95 -28.62
CA VAL A 43 15.50 14.01 -29.61
C VAL A 43 16.77 14.82 -29.85
N GLU A 44 17.19 14.95 -31.11
CA GLU A 44 18.25 15.86 -31.48
C GLU A 44 17.79 17.30 -31.24
N ALA A 45 18.54 18.01 -30.39
CA ALA A 45 18.13 19.33 -29.90
C ALA A 45 18.97 20.49 -30.46
N THR A 46 19.84 20.24 -31.45
CA THR A 46 20.73 21.25 -32.04
C THR A 46 19.95 22.39 -32.71
N ASP A 47 18.84 22.08 -33.38
CA ASP A 47 17.93 23.06 -33.97
C ASP A 47 16.63 23.13 -33.17
N ASP A 48 16.31 24.32 -32.65
CA ASP A 48 15.14 24.52 -31.78
C ASP A 48 13.83 24.16 -32.48
N ARG A 49 13.68 24.48 -33.78
CA ARG A 49 12.44 24.22 -34.52
C ARG A 49 12.24 22.73 -34.74
N TYR A 50 13.33 22.01 -35.06
CA TYR A 50 13.33 20.57 -35.21
C TYR A 50 13.02 19.88 -33.87
N ARG A 51 13.67 20.30 -32.77
CA ARG A 51 13.41 19.78 -31.43
C ARG A 51 11.93 19.91 -31.06
N ASP A 52 11.40 21.13 -31.14
CA ASP A 52 10.04 21.45 -30.69
C ASP A 52 9.00 20.69 -31.51
N LEU A 53 9.18 20.66 -32.85
CA LEU A 53 8.28 19.94 -33.73
C LEU A 53 8.36 18.41 -33.54
N THR A 54 9.56 17.87 -33.28
CA THR A 54 9.76 16.44 -33.04
C THR A 54 9.09 16.01 -31.75
N VAL A 55 9.28 16.75 -30.65
CA VAL A 55 8.61 16.48 -29.35
C VAL A 55 7.09 16.53 -29.51
N ALA A 56 6.57 17.58 -30.14
CA ALA A 56 5.13 17.72 -30.36
C ALA A 56 4.55 16.55 -31.17
N ARG A 57 5.23 16.13 -32.24
CA ARG A 57 4.82 14.97 -33.06
C ARG A 57 4.84 13.66 -32.28
N THR A 58 5.87 13.42 -31.46
CA THR A 58 5.95 12.22 -30.63
C THR A 58 4.81 12.16 -29.62
N ILE A 59 4.51 13.28 -28.94
CA ILE A 59 3.40 13.36 -27.99
C ILE A 59 2.07 13.10 -28.71
N LEU A 60 1.83 13.77 -29.84
CA LEU A 60 0.61 13.58 -30.61
C LEU A 60 0.45 12.14 -31.07
N ALA A 61 1.50 11.52 -31.62
CA ALA A 61 1.46 10.13 -32.05
C ALA A 61 1.14 9.17 -30.89
N ALA A 62 1.78 9.36 -29.73
CA ALA A 62 1.53 8.54 -28.55
C ALA A 62 0.11 8.70 -28.02
N LEU A 63 -0.40 9.93 -27.93
CA LEU A 63 -1.77 10.20 -27.48
C LEU A 63 -2.80 9.68 -28.48
N THR A 64 -2.59 9.89 -29.78
CA THR A 64 -3.49 9.37 -30.82
C THR A 64 -3.55 7.85 -30.77
N ALA A 65 -2.41 7.15 -30.65
CA ALA A 65 -2.41 5.70 -30.51
C ALA A 65 -3.21 5.24 -29.29
N ARG A 66 -2.97 5.85 -28.12
CA ARG A 66 -3.68 5.51 -26.86
C ARG A 66 -5.17 5.80 -26.89
N LEU A 67 -5.61 6.84 -27.62
CA LEU A 67 -7.02 7.19 -27.77
C LEU A 67 -7.72 6.38 -28.85
N SER A 68 -6.97 5.89 -29.85
CA SER A 68 -7.51 5.06 -30.95
C SER A 68 -7.59 3.58 -30.59
N ASP A 69 -6.74 3.12 -29.67
CA ASP A 69 -6.91 1.87 -28.93
C ASP A 69 -8.13 2.03 -27.99
N GLU A 70 -9.35 2.03 -28.54
CA GLU A 70 -10.58 1.97 -27.74
C GLU A 70 -10.52 0.76 -26.79
N ALA A 71 -10.41 1.03 -25.50
CA ALA A 71 -10.86 0.17 -24.41
C ALA A 71 -10.32 -1.28 -24.40
N THR A 72 -9.09 -1.54 -24.86
CA THR A 72 -8.35 -2.72 -24.38
C THR A 72 -7.77 -2.43 -22.99
N ASN A 73 -8.68 -2.28 -22.03
CA ASN A 73 -8.50 -2.78 -20.67
C ASN A 73 -8.37 -4.32 -20.64
N THR A 74 -7.94 -4.94 -21.74
CA THR A 74 -7.26 -6.24 -21.71
C THR A 74 -5.87 -6.00 -21.13
N SER A 75 -5.86 -5.71 -19.83
CA SER A 75 -5.15 -6.53 -18.86
C SER A 75 -4.59 -7.77 -19.56
N PRO A 76 -3.26 -7.90 -19.74
CA PRO A 76 -2.71 -9.13 -20.29
C PRO A 76 -3.33 -10.28 -19.50
N THR A 77 -3.99 -11.20 -20.20
CA THR A 77 -4.49 -12.44 -19.64
C THR A 77 -3.25 -13.24 -19.28
N ILE A 78 -2.64 -12.90 -18.13
CA ILE A 78 -1.75 -13.81 -17.45
C ILE A 78 -2.67 -14.93 -16.99
N ALA A 79 -2.62 -15.96 -17.81
CA ALA A 79 -3.14 -17.30 -17.68
C ALA A 79 -3.95 -17.59 -16.40
N GLU A 80 -5.09 -18.22 -16.61
CA GLU A 80 -5.78 -19.12 -15.66
C GLU A 80 -4.89 -20.31 -15.20
N SER A 81 -3.56 -20.18 -15.15
CA SER A 81 -2.64 -21.30 -14.86
C SER A 81 -1.46 -20.96 -13.94
N ALA A 82 -1.51 -19.89 -13.15
CA ALA A 82 -0.45 -19.60 -12.15
C ALA A 82 -0.80 -20.05 -10.72
N PHE A 83 -2.02 -20.52 -10.47
CA PHE A 83 -2.43 -21.06 -9.18
C PHE A 83 -3.09 -22.40 -9.41
N GLY A 84 -2.28 -23.45 -9.42
CA GLY A 84 -2.78 -24.82 -9.25
C GLY A 84 -3.56 -24.91 -7.94
N ASP A 85 -4.54 -25.81 -7.94
CA ASP A 85 -5.42 -26.14 -6.83
C ASP A 85 -4.74 -25.95 -5.47
N PHE A 86 -5.34 -25.12 -4.63
CA PHE A 86 -4.98 -25.09 -3.21
C PHE A 86 -5.13 -26.51 -2.67
N ASP A 87 -4.03 -27.09 -2.20
CA ASP A 87 -4.02 -28.36 -1.49
C ASP A 87 -5.05 -28.30 -0.35
N GLU A 88 -6.15 -29.06 -0.47
CA GLU A 88 -7.35 -28.98 0.38
C GLU A 88 -7.11 -29.36 1.86
N GLY A 89 -5.88 -29.70 2.26
CA GLY A 89 -5.58 -30.20 3.61
C GLY A 89 -4.80 -29.25 4.52
N ALA A 90 -3.91 -28.42 3.99
CA ALA A 90 -2.98 -27.64 4.82
C ALA A 90 -2.65 -26.28 4.22
N ASN A 91 -3.08 -25.21 4.89
CA ASN A 91 -2.70 -23.84 4.56
C ASN A 91 -2.00 -23.20 5.76
N VAL A 92 -1.37 -22.03 5.56
CA VAL A 92 -0.63 -21.31 6.63
C VAL A 92 -1.49 -21.07 7.89
N LEU A 93 -2.82 -21.03 7.74
CA LEU A 93 -3.74 -20.81 8.85
C LEU A 93 -4.10 -22.09 9.60
N SER A 94 -4.15 -23.26 8.95
CA SER A 94 -4.52 -24.53 9.59
C SER A 94 -3.49 -25.02 10.61
N GLY A 95 -2.25 -24.53 10.55
CA GLY A 95 -1.20 -24.83 11.52
C GLY A 95 -1.26 -24.04 12.82
N ILE A 96 -2.19 -23.10 12.98
CA ILE A 96 -2.29 -22.24 14.17
C ILE A 96 -3.16 -22.88 15.25
N ASP A 97 -2.64 -22.99 16.47
CA ASP A 97 -3.42 -23.41 17.64
C ASP A 97 -4.37 -22.29 18.11
N LEU A 98 -5.65 -22.47 17.80
CA LEU A 98 -6.76 -21.57 18.16
C LEU A 98 -7.30 -21.78 19.57
N SER A 99 -6.78 -22.75 20.34
CA SER A 99 -7.23 -23.03 21.71
C SER A 99 -6.52 -22.17 22.78
N GLN A 100 -5.47 -21.45 22.38
CA GLN A 100 -4.70 -20.60 23.28
C GLN A 100 -5.58 -19.53 23.94
N SER A 101 -5.49 -19.43 25.27
CA SER A 101 -6.22 -18.45 26.05
C SER A 101 -5.41 -17.95 27.24
N LEU A 102 -5.79 -16.80 27.78
CA LEU A 102 -5.19 -16.20 28.97
C LEU A 102 -6.27 -15.91 30.00
N ASP A 103 -6.00 -16.29 31.25
CA ASP A 103 -6.84 -15.89 32.37
C ASP A 103 -6.93 -14.36 32.48
N ARG A 104 -8.06 -13.88 33.00
CA ARG A 104 -8.37 -12.44 33.07
C ARG A 104 -7.36 -11.64 33.90
N ASP A 105 -6.90 -12.17 35.02
CA ASP A 105 -6.01 -11.43 35.91
C ASP A 105 -4.58 -11.46 35.38
N GLU A 106 -4.15 -12.58 34.81
CA GLU A 106 -2.86 -12.65 34.11
C GLU A 106 -2.84 -11.75 32.87
N TYR A 107 -3.92 -11.73 32.08
CA TYR A 107 -4.08 -10.82 30.95
C TYR A 107 -3.92 -9.36 31.37
N ARG A 108 -4.59 -8.92 32.43
CA ARG A 108 -4.50 -7.54 32.93
C ARG A 108 -3.07 -7.17 33.33
N LYS A 109 -2.39 -8.06 34.04
CA LYS A 109 -1.01 -7.88 34.48
C LYS A 109 -0.04 -7.80 33.31
N GLN A 110 -0.13 -8.73 32.36
CA GLN A 110 0.74 -8.73 31.18
C GLN A 110 0.46 -7.53 30.27
N LEU A 111 -0.82 -7.22 30.02
CA LEU A 111 -1.19 -6.08 29.19
C LEU A 111 -0.62 -4.77 29.74
N ALA A 112 -0.77 -4.50 31.05
CA ALA A 112 -0.23 -3.31 31.67
C ALA A 112 1.30 -3.21 31.52
N LYS A 113 2.01 -4.34 31.69
CA LYS A 113 3.47 -4.42 31.47
C LYS A 113 3.85 -4.10 30.03
N GLN A 114 3.16 -4.68 29.05
CA GLN A 114 3.47 -4.45 27.64
C GLN A 114 3.11 -3.02 27.20
N GLN A 115 2.00 -2.46 27.68
CA GLN A 115 1.62 -1.07 27.39
C GLN A 115 2.64 -0.07 27.96
N ALA A 116 3.13 -0.29 29.18
CA ALA A 116 4.19 0.55 29.74
C ALA A 116 5.49 0.49 28.90
N ARG A 117 5.86 -0.70 28.43
CA ARG A 117 7.00 -0.88 27.53
C ARG A 117 6.79 -0.21 26.18
N LEU A 118 5.61 -0.36 25.58
CA LEU A 118 5.25 0.26 24.31
C LEU A 118 5.32 1.78 24.41
N ARG A 119 4.80 2.37 25.48
CA ARG A 119 4.88 3.82 25.71
C ARG A 119 6.33 4.32 25.75
N ARG A 120 7.22 3.59 26.44
CA ARG A 120 8.64 3.95 26.48
C ARG A 120 9.28 3.89 25.08
N LEU A 121 9.02 2.82 24.35
CA LEU A 121 9.57 2.62 23.00
C LEU A 121 8.98 3.61 21.98
N SER A 122 7.72 4.02 22.12
CA SER A 122 7.12 5.01 21.22
C SER A 122 7.78 6.38 21.38
N ILE A 123 8.14 6.77 22.61
CA ILE A 123 8.90 8.01 22.89
C ILE A 123 10.31 7.92 22.28
N GLU A 124 10.98 6.78 22.44
CA GLU A 124 12.31 6.55 21.85
C GLU A 124 12.27 6.59 20.32
N ALA A 125 11.27 5.93 19.71
CA ALA A 125 11.04 5.95 18.27
C ALA A 125 10.78 7.38 17.76
N ARG A 126 9.98 8.16 18.49
CA ARG A 126 9.74 9.58 18.19
C ARG A 126 11.04 10.39 18.17
N ASN A 127 11.86 10.26 19.20
CA ASN A 127 13.13 10.98 19.32
C ASN A 127 14.14 10.60 18.24
N ARG A 128 14.08 9.36 17.73
CA ARG A 128 14.93 8.86 16.65
C ARG A 128 14.32 9.03 15.25
N GLY A 129 13.10 9.56 15.14
CA GLY A 129 12.39 9.70 13.87
C GLY A 129 11.94 8.37 13.24
N VAL A 130 11.88 7.27 14.01
CA VAL A 130 11.45 5.95 13.51
C VAL A 130 9.93 5.92 13.43
N SER A 131 9.39 6.08 12.23
CA SER A 131 7.96 5.96 11.97
C SER A 131 7.49 4.52 12.04
N THR A 132 6.25 4.29 12.48
CA THR A 132 5.68 2.95 12.63
C THR A 132 4.36 2.84 11.87
N VAL A 133 4.22 1.80 11.06
CA VAL A 133 3.03 1.48 10.27
C VAL A 133 2.47 0.15 10.77
N LEU A 134 1.25 0.16 11.31
CA LEU A 134 0.56 -1.05 11.76
C LEU A 134 -0.61 -1.36 10.82
N ALA A 135 -0.57 -2.50 10.16
CA ALA A 135 -1.56 -2.98 9.21
C ALA A 135 -2.38 -4.12 9.84
N PHE A 136 -3.69 -3.91 10.06
CA PHE A 136 -4.58 -4.91 10.65
C PHE A 136 -5.59 -5.46 9.63
N GLU A 137 -5.46 -6.76 9.35
CA GLU A 137 -6.37 -7.58 8.54
C GLU A 137 -6.87 -8.79 9.34
N GLY A 138 -7.78 -9.55 8.73
CA GLY A 138 -8.34 -10.78 9.30
C GLY A 138 -9.85 -10.79 9.24
N TRP A 139 -10.44 -11.88 9.74
CA TRP A 139 -11.86 -12.14 9.57
C TRP A 139 -12.77 -11.07 10.19
N ASP A 140 -13.98 -10.99 9.68
CA ASP A 140 -15.03 -10.23 10.34
C ASP A 140 -15.29 -10.83 11.73
N ALA A 141 -15.52 -9.93 12.68
CA ALA A 141 -15.55 -10.23 14.11
C ALA A 141 -14.28 -10.82 14.76
N ALA A 142 -13.13 -10.88 14.08
CA ALA A 142 -11.88 -11.35 14.68
C ALA A 142 -11.35 -10.47 15.83
N GLY A 143 -11.75 -9.20 15.91
CA GLY A 143 -11.47 -8.32 17.05
C GLY A 143 -10.46 -7.20 16.80
N LYS A 144 -10.20 -6.85 15.53
CA LYS A 144 -9.27 -5.79 15.09
C LYS A 144 -9.37 -4.50 15.91
N GLY A 145 -10.57 -3.88 15.95
CA GLY A 145 -10.79 -2.65 16.72
C GLY A 145 -10.54 -2.79 18.23
N GLY A 146 -10.70 -3.99 18.79
CA GLY A 146 -10.35 -4.28 20.19
C GLY A 146 -8.84 -4.19 20.43
N VAL A 147 -8.05 -4.80 19.54
CA VAL A 147 -6.58 -4.76 19.57
C VAL A 147 -6.08 -3.34 19.35
N ILE A 148 -6.58 -2.64 18.33
CA ILE A 148 -6.22 -1.24 18.03
C ILE A 148 -6.45 -0.35 19.26
N ARG A 149 -7.59 -0.53 19.96
CA ARG A 149 -7.87 0.23 21.20
C ARG A 149 -6.87 -0.06 22.33
N ARG A 150 -6.33 -1.28 22.44
CA ARG A 150 -5.31 -1.61 23.45
C ARG A 150 -3.94 -1.05 23.11
N VAL A 151 -3.58 -1.04 21.83
CA VAL A 151 -2.35 -0.41 21.33
C VAL A 151 -2.40 1.10 21.58
N THR A 152 -3.44 1.76 21.10
CA THR A 152 -3.60 3.23 21.23
C THR A 152 -3.68 3.71 22.67
N ALA A 153 -4.22 2.91 23.58
CA ALA A 153 -4.21 3.24 25.02
C ALA A 153 -2.81 3.35 25.64
N ALA A 154 -1.77 2.85 24.98
CA ALA A 154 -0.38 2.99 25.41
C ALA A 154 0.35 4.19 24.79
N LEU A 155 -0.21 4.79 23.74
CA LEU A 155 0.43 5.84 22.95
C LEU A 155 -0.08 7.23 23.36
N GLU A 156 0.74 8.25 23.15
CA GLU A 156 0.29 9.64 23.32
C GLU A 156 -0.62 10.05 22.16
N ALA A 157 -1.72 10.75 22.44
CA ALA A 157 -2.75 11.03 21.43
C ALA A 157 -2.24 11.79 20.19
N GLY A 158 -1.15 12.57 20.33
CA GLY A 158 -0.51 13.26 19.20
C GLY A 158 0.47 12.40 18.40
N ASP A 159 0.78 11.19 18.85
CA ASP A 159 1.78 10.33 18.22
C ASP A 159 1.24 9.40 17.16
N PHE A 160 -0.07 9.20 17.12
CA PHE A 160 -0.67 8.21 16.25
C PHE A 160 -1.89 8.73 15.53
N ARG A 161 -2.17 8.10 14.40
CA ARG A 161 -3.45 8.22 13.69
C ARG A 161 -3.99 6.83 13.38
N VAL A 162 -5.29 6.65 13.58
CA VAL A 162 -6.00 5.43 13.16
C VAL A 162 -6.76 5.76 11.88
N ILE A 163 -6.53 4.98 10.83
CA ILE A 163 -7.16 5.10 9.52
C ILE A 163 -8.06 3.88 9.29
N PRO A 164 -9.39 4.02 9.41
CA PRO A 164 -10.31 3.00 8.95
C PRO A 164 -10.38 3.05 7.42
N VAL A 165 -9.95 1.98 6.75
CA VAL A 165 -9.97 1.90 5.29
C VAL A 165 -11.32 1.35 4.83
N ALA A 166 -12.05 2.18 4.09
CA ALA A 166 -13.31 1.85 3.46
C ALA A 166 -13.19 1.84 1.92
N ALA A 167 -14.31 1.65 1.24
CA ALA A 167 -14.42 1.76 -0.21
C ALA A 167 -13.80 3.10 -0.70
N PRO A 168 -13.06 3.09 -1.82
CA PRO A 168 -12.37 4.27 -2.30
C PRO A 168 -13.35 5.36 -2.74
N THR A 169 -13.03 6.61 -2.38
CA THR A 169 -13.80 7.80 -2.81
C THR A 169 -13.68 8.03 -4.31
N GLU A 170 -14.52 8.90 -4.86
CA GLU A 170 -14.42 9.28 -6.28
C GLU A 170 -13.05 9.89 -6.62
N GLU A 171 -12.47 10.69 -5.72
CA GLU A 171 -11.11 11.21 -5.87
C GLU A 171 -10.09 10.08 -5.89
N GLU A 172 -10.12 9.18 -4.89
CA GLU A 172 -9.15 8.08 -4.78
C GLU A 172 -9.16 7.17 -6.02
N ARG A 173 -10.33 6.98 -6.66
CA ARG A 173 -10.47 6.20 -7.91
C ARG A 173 -9.82 6.84 -9.14
N ARG A 174 -9.52 8.15 -9.11
CA ARG A 174 -8.84 8.85 -10.22
C ARG A 174 -7.32 8.69 -10.18
N TYR A 175 -6.78 8.14 -9.10
CA TYR A 175 -5.34 7.95 -8.90
C TYR A 175 -4.96 6.47 -8.91
N HIS A 176 -3.66 6.19 -8.90
CA HIS A 176 -3.13 4.85 -8.67
C HIS A 176 -3.64 4.30 -7.32
N TYR A 177 -3.95 3.01 -7.25
CA TYR A 177 -4.54 2.37 -6.06
C TYR A 177 -3.78 2.69 -4.76
N LEU A 178 -2.44 2.61 -4.79
CA LEU A 178 -1.61 2.83 -3.62
C LEU A 178 -1.52 4.30 -3.17
N TRP A 179 -1.95 5.26 -4.01
CA TRP A 179 -1.86 6.70 -3.70
C TRP A 179 -2.55 7.07 -2.39
N ARG A 180 -3.73 6.49 -2.14
CA ARG A 180 -4.49 6.77 -0.91
C ARG A 180 -3.75 6.37 0.36
N PHE A 181 -2.95 5.30 0.30
CA PHE A 181 -2.17 4.82 1.44
C PHE A 181 -0.86 5.60 1.60
N TRP A 182 -0.21 5.97 0.50
CA TRP A 182 0.96 6.87 0.52
C TRP A 182 0.63 8.20 1.20
N ARG A 183 -0.52 8.80 0.88
CA ARG A 183 -1.00 10.04 1.50
C ARG A 183 -1.18 9.92 3.00
N ASP A 184 -1.46 8.71 3.49
CA ASP A 184 -1.75 8.46 4.90
C ASP A 184 -0.54 8.10 5.76
N LEU A 185 0.64 7.99 5.16
CA LEU A 185 1.86 7.71 5.90
C LEU A 185 2.18 8.81 6.92
N PRO A 186 2.71 8.44 8.10
CA PRO A 186 2.97 9.38 9.17
C PRO A 186 4.28 10.14 8.93
N PRO A 187 4.42 11.38 9.44
CA PRO A 187 5.72 12.03 9.50
C PRO A 187 6.68 11.25 10.42
N ALA A 188 7.98 11.57 10.33
CA ALA A 188 9.03 10.88 11.09
C ALA A 188 8.70 10.73 12.59
N GLY A 189 8.88 9.51 13.12
CA GLY A 189 8.73 9.22 14.55
C GLY A 189 7.28 9.05 15.03
N ARG A 190 6.30 9.01 14.12
CA ARG A 190 4.86 8.86 14.45
C ARG A 190 4.33 7.51 13.97
N PHE A 191 3.15 7.16 14.49
CA PHE A 191 2.45 5.92 14.21
C PHE A 191 1.29 6.17 13.25
N VAL A 192 1.11 5.28 12.28
CA VAL A 192 -0.17 5.12 11.57
C VAL A 192 -0.68 3.70 11.80
N ILE A 193 -1.97 3.58 12.06
CA ILE A 193 -2.64 2.32 12.32
C ILE A 193 -3.79 2.18 11.33
N PHE A 194 -3.66 1.26 10.39
CA PHE A 194 -4.66 0.95 9.39
C PHE A 194 -5.59 -0.16 9.90
N ASP A 195 -6.89 0.11 9.99
CA ASP A 195 -7.95 -0.88 10.20
C ASP A 195 -8.55 -1.23 8.84
N ARG A 196 -8.17 -2.38 8.29
CA ARG A 196 -8.12 -2.69 6.84
C ARG A 196 -7.08 -1.85 6.11
N THR A 197 -6.58 -2.33 4.97
CA THR A 197 -5.34 -1.84 4.36
C THR A 197 -5.34 -1.95 2.83
N TRP A 198 -4.17 -1.75 2.19
CA TRP A 198 -3.92 -2.04 0.78
C TRP A 198 -4.13 -3.51 0.40
N TYR A 199 -4.13 -4.43 1.37
CA TYR A 199 -4.47 -5.83 1.11
C TYR A 199 -5.93 -6.03 0.66
N GLY A 200 -6.80 -5.01 0.78
CA GLY A 200 -8.15 -5.05 0.22
C GLY A 200 -8.19 -5.45 -1.26
N ARG A 201 -7.18 -5.04 -2.05
CA ARG A 201 -7.03 -5.36 -3.48
C ARG A 201 -6.97 -6.87 -3.77
N VAL A 202 -6.25 -7.60 -2.92
CA VAL A 202 -6.02 -9.05 -3.05
C VAL A 202 -6.94 -9.90 -2.17
N LEU A 203 -7.78 -9.24 -1.37
CA LEU A 203 -8.78 -9.84 -0.49
C LEU A 203 -10.20 -9.55 -1.02
N VAL A 204 -10.91 -8.60 -0.40
CA VAL A 204 -12.33 -8.34 -0.68
C VAL A 204 -12.56 -7.90 -2.12
N GLU A 205 -11.68 -7.09 -2.71
CA GLU A 205 -11.88 -6.62 -4.08
C GLU A 205 -11.71 -7.74 -5.12
N ARG A 206 -10.87 -8.72 -4.83
CA ARG A 206 -10.74 -9.94 -5.64
C ARG A 206 -11.99 -10.81 -5.51
N LEU A 207 -12.48 -11.04 -4.29
CA LEU A 207 -13.62 -11.92 -4.02
C LEU A 207 -14.95 -11.34 -4.56
N GLU A 208 -15.13 -10.03 -4.47
CA GLU A 208 -16.35 -9.35 -4.93
C GLU A 208 -16.25 -8.83 -6.38
N GLY A 209 -15.11 -9.03 -7.06
CA GLY A 209 -14.92 -8.58 -8.44
C GLY A 209 -14.81 -7.06 -8.60
N PHE A 210 -14.41 -6.34 -7.56
CA PHE A 210 -14.13 -4.90 -7.62
C PHE A 210 -12.77 -4.56 -8.25
N ALA A 211 -11.90 -5.57 -8.41
CA ALA A 211 -10.66 -5.49 -9.17
C ALA A 211 -10.64 -6.56 -10.27
N THR A 212 -10.18 -6.18 -11.46
CA THR A 212 -9.95 -7.13 -12.56
C THR A 212 -8.84 -8.13 -12.21
N PRO A 213 -8.79 -9.30 -12.86
CA PRO A 213 -7.73 -10.29 -12.66
C PRO A 213 -6.31 -9.72 -12.71
N ALA A 214 -5.98 -8.92 -13.72
CA ALA A 214 -4.62 -8.36 -13.80
C ALA A 214 -4.36 -7.29 -12.74
N GLU A 215 -5.37 -6.54 -12.30
CA GLU A 215 -5.19 -5.54 -11.24
C GLU A 215 -4.83 -6.18 -9.90
N TRP A 216 -5.51 -7.25 -9.48
CA TRP A 216 -5.16 -7.90 -8.21
C TRP A 216 -3.91 -8.78 -8.34
N GLN A 217 -3.63 -9.35 -9.52
CA GLN A 217 -2.41 -10.12 -9.73
C GLN A 217 -1.15 -9.24 -9.62
N ARG A 218 -1.11 -8.09 -10.30
CA ARG A 218 0.04 -7.16 -10.21
C ARG A 218 0.18 -6.52 -8.82
N ALA A 219 -0.92 -6.43 -8.06
CA ALA A 219 -0.93 -5.79 -6.76
C ALA A 219 -0.01 -6.47 -5.74
N PHE A 220 0.26 -7.78 -5.86
CA PHE A 220 1.19 -8.45 -4.95
C PHE A 220 2.59 -7.83 -5.03
N ASP A 221 3.12 -7.65 -6.24
CA ASP A 221 4.44 -7.05 -6.45
C ASP A 221 4.45 -5.58 -6.06
N GLU A 222 3.42 -4.83 -6.43
CA GLU A 222 3.28 -3.41 -6.04
C GLU A 222 3.22 -3.20 -4.53
N ILE A 223 2.55 -4.10 -3.80
CA ILE A 223 2.51 -4.07 -2.33
C ILE A 223 3.89 -4.36 -1.74
N ASN A 224 4.61 -5.34 -2.29
CA ASN A 224 5.97 -5.65 -1.83
C ASN A 224 6.92 -4.47 -2.07
N ASP A 225 6.86 -3.85 -3.25
CA ASP A 225 7.66 -2.67 -3.59
C ASP A 225 7.31 -1.47 -2.70
N PHE A 226 6.03 -1.26 -2.43
CA PHE A 226 5.55 -0.23 -1.52
C PHE A 226 6.13 -0.42 -0.12
N GLU A 227 6.02 -1.62 0.45
CA GLU A 227 6.50 -1.91 1.80
C GLU A 227 8.04 -1.85 1.88
N SER A 228 8.74 -2.31 0.83
CA SER A 228 10.21 -2.20 0.75
C SER A 228 10.67 -0.75 0.84
N GLN A 229 10.04 0.15 0.07
CA GLN A 229 10.36 1.58 0.10
C GLN A 229 10.17 2.20 1.50
N LEU A 230 9.17 1.74 2.27
CA LEU A 230 8.98 2.20 3.65
C LEU A 230 10.10 1.70 4.56
N VAL A 231 10.43 0.41 4.48
CA VAL A 231 11.47 -0.20 5.33
C VAL A 231 12.84 0.37 5.02
N GLU A 232 13.19 0.54 3.73
CA GLU A 232 14.42 1.18 3.28
C GLU A 232 14.57 2.61 3.79
N ARG A 233 13.45 3.34 3.90
CA ARG A 233 13.43 4.68 4.50
C ARG A 233 13.54 4.66 6.03
N GLY A 234 13.49 3.49 6.66
CA GLY A 234 13.62 3.31 8.10
C GLY A 234 12.29 3.25 8.86
N HIS A 235 11.16 3.05 8.17
CA HIS A 235 9.89 2.79 8.84
C HIS A 235 9.88 1.36 9.40
N TYR A 236 9.28 1.19 10.57
CA TYR A 236 8.88 -0.12 11.07
C TYR A 236 7.49 -0.46 10.51
N VAL A 237 7.39 -1.51 9.70
CA VAL A 237 6.12 -2.01 9.15
C VAL A 237 5.76 -3.33 9.85
N ALA A 238 4.59 -3.37 10.49
CA ALA A 238 4.07 -4.57 11.13
C ALA A 238 2.69 -4.90 10.58
N LYS A 239 2.50 -6.18 10.19
CA LYS A 239 1.31 -6.67 9.51
C LYS A 239 0.68 -7.78 10.34
N PHE A 240 -0.61 -7.67 10.62
CA PHE A 240 -1.34 -8.59 11.49
C PHE A 240 -2.54 -9.17 10.77
N TRP A 241 -2.63 -10.50 10.71
CA TRP A 241 -3.82 -11.24 10.32
C TRP A 241 -4.47 -11.84 11.57
N LEU A 242 -5.66 -11.36 11.93
CA LEU A 242 -6.40 -11.92 13.06
C LEU A 242 -7.25 -13.11 12.60
N HIS A 243 -6.74 -14.31 12.90
CA HIS A 243 -7.40 -15.57 12.58
C HIS A 243 -8.27 -16.06 13.73
N ILE A 244 -9.47 -16.55 13.40
CA ILE A 244 -10.43 -17.22 14.28
C ILE A 244 -11.07 -18.36 13.49
N SER A 245 -11.66 -19.33 14.19
CA SER A 245 -12.39 -20.42 13.53
C SER A 245 -13.75 -19.94 13.01
N ALA A 246 -14.33 -20.70 12.08
CA ALA A 246 -15.67 -20.42 11.57
C ALA A 246 -16.72 -20.48 12.69
N GLU A 247 -16.58 -21.38 13.66
CA GLU A 247 -17.49 -21.52 14.80
C GLU A 247 -17.42 -20.30 15.71
N GLU A 248 -16.21 -19.84 16.04
CA GLU A 248 -15.99 -18.65 16.87
C GLU A 248 -16.53 -17.39 16.19
N GLN A 249 -16.38 -17.27 14.86
CA GLN A 249 -16.97 -16.16 14.11
C GLN A 249 -18.49 -16.13 14.28
N LEU A 250 -19.15 -17.28 14.10
CA LEU A 250 -20.61 -17.40 14.26
C LEU A 250 -21.07 -17.09 15.67
N ALA A 251 -20.35 -17.59 16.68
CA ALA A 251 -20.63 -17.30 18.08
C ALA A 251 -20.57 -15.79 18.35
N ARG A 252 -19.56 -15.10 17.81
CA ARG A 252 -19.42 -13.65 17.93
C ARG A 252 -20.50 -12.88 17.17
N PHE A 253 -20.99 -13.40 16.05
CA PHE A 253 -22.10 -12.79 15.32
C PHE A 253 -23.37 -12.83 16.17
N LYS A 254 -23.79 -14.03 16.62
CA LYS A 254 -24.96 -14.19 17.50
C LYS A 254 -24.89 -13.31 18.75
N ALA A 255 -23.73 -13.29 19.42
CA ALA A 255 -23.55 -12.46 20.62
C ALA A 255 -23.69 -10.94 20.37
N ARG A 256 -23.38 -10.46 19.15
CA ARG A 256 -23.56 -9.04 18.79
C ARG A 256 -25.02 -8.71 18.50
N GLU A 257 -25.79 -9.64 17.95
CA GLU A 257 -27.24 -9.47 17.74
C GLU A 257 -27.99 -9.36 19.08
N GLU A 258 -27.56 -10.13 20.08
CA GLU A 258 -28.15 -10.09 21.41
C GLU A 258 -27.79 -8.81 22.20
N THR A 259 -26.67 -8.15 21.86
CA THR A 259 -26.19 -6.98 22.59
C THR A 259 -26.72 -5.67 21.95
N PRO A 260 -27.61 -4.89 22.61
CA PRO A 260 -28.28 -3.73 21.99
C PRO A 260 -27.33 -2.71 21.36
N TYR A 261 -26.19 -2.41 22.01
CA TYR A 261 -25.20 -1.45 21.53
C TYR A 261 -24.20 -2.02 20.52
N LYS A 262 -24.27 -3.32 20.16
CA LYS A 262 -23.41 -3.93 19.13
C LYS A 262 -24.17 -4.37 17.88
N LYS A 263 -25.50 -4.29 17.86
CA LYS A 263 -26.34 -4.64 16.71
C LYS A 263 -25.91 -3.95 15.42
N HIS A 264 -25.48 -2.69 15.50
CA HIS A 264 -24.97 -1.93 14.34
C HIS A 264 -23.66 -2.48 13.73
N LYS A 265 -23.03 -3.50 14.34
CA LYS A 265 -21.77 -4.10 13.88
C LYS A 265 -21.97 -5.41 13.11
N ILE A 266 -23.21 -5.71 12.71
CA ILE A 266 -23.55 -6.83 11.83
C ILE A 266 -24.40 -6.29 10.69
N THR A 267 -24.04 -6.65 9.47
CA THR A 267 -24.81 -6.38 8.26
C THR A 267 -25.17 -7.71 7.56
N GLU A 268 -26.11 -7.68 6.62
CA GLU A 268 -26.40 -8.86 5.78
C GLU A 268 -25.16 -9.29 4.96
N GLU A 269 -24.29 -8.33 4.62
CA GLU A 269 -23.02 -8.58 3.94
C GLU A 269 -22.07 -9.45 4.77
N ASP A 270 -22.05 -9.29 6.10
CA ASP A 270 -21.23 -10.12 6.99
C ASP A 270 -21.64 -11.60 6.92
N TYR A 271 -22.94 -11.89 6.80
CA TYR A 271 -23.44 -13.25 6.63
C TYR A 271 -23.15 -13.82 5.24
N ARG A 272 -23.28 -13.01 4.18
CA ARG A 272 -22.89 -13.41 2.81
C ARG A 272 -21.40 -13.74 2.72
N ASN A 273 -20.54 -12.94 3.34
CA ASN A 273 -19.09 -13.18 3.35
C ASN A 273 -18.74 -14.49 4.05
N ARG A 274 -19.51 -14.87 5.08
CA ARG A 274 -19.35 -16.14 5.79
C ARG A 274 -19.69 -17.36 4.92
N GLU A 275 -20.66 -17.27 4.02
CA GLU A 275 -21.00 -18.38 3.10
C GLU A 275 -19.84 -18.73 2.15
N ARG A 276 -18.85 -17.83 2.03
CA ARG A 276 -17.65 -17.96 1.20
C ARG A 276 -16.37 -18.27 2.01
N TRP A 277 -16.51 -18.80 3.24
CA TRP A 277 -15.40 -19.11 4.14
C TRP A 277 -14.49 -20.22 3.62
#